data_AF-A0A920SQM6-F1
#
_entry.id   AF-A0A920SQM6-F1
#
_cell.length_a   1.000
_cell.length_b   1.000
_cell.length_c   1.000
_cell.angle_alpha   90.00
_cell.angle_beta   90.00
_cell.angle_gamma   90.00
#
_symmetry.space_group_name_H-M   'P 1'
#
loop_
_entity.id
_entity.type
_entity.pdbx_description
1 polymer ?
#
loop_
_entity_poly.entity_id
_entity_poly.type
_entity_poly.pdbx_seq_one_letter_code
_entity_poly.pdbx_strand_id
1 'polypeptide(L)'
;MSYSGLMTLPGVGPGIDEPGAIDQLEVEARYAGYIERQQDEIQRQRRHEETPIPEALDYREVRGLSNEVCQTLAEHRPATLGQAGRVSGVTPAALSLLLVHLKKRVLQSAA
;
A
#
# COMPACT_ATOMS: atom_id res chain seq x y z
N MET A 1 25.36 16.51 -4.33
CA MET A 1 25.56 16.81 -5.76
C MET A 1 24.51 17.85 -6.11
N SER A 2 24.91 19.09 -6.40
CA SER A 2 24.01 20.19 -6.78
C SER A 2 23.94 20.33 -8.30
N TYR A 3 22.85 20.86 -8.81
CA TYR A 3 22.64 21.18 -10.22
C TYR A 3 23.75 22.08 -10.76
N SER A 4 24.08 23.14 -10.02
CA SER A 4 25.18 24.05 -10.35
C SER A 4 26.53 23.34 -10.46
N GLY A 5 26.79 22.34 -9.63
CA GLY A 5 28.02 21.54 -9.68
C GLY A 5 28.04 20.54 -10.85
N LEU A 6 26.89 20.16 -11.39
CA LEU A 6 26.80 19.30 -12.58
C LEU A 6 26.99 20.11 -13.87
N MET A 7 26.51 21.36 -13.91
CA MET A 7 26.66 22.25 -15.07
C MET A 7 28.11 22.71 -15.32
N THR A 8 29.04 22.48 -14.38
CA THR A 8 30.47 22.75 -14.59
C THR A 8 31.21 21.61 -15.29
N LEU A 9 30.56 20.45 -15.49
CA LEU A 9 31.17 19.29 -16.12
C LEU A 9 31.26 19.46 -17.64
N PRO A 10 32.37 19.03 -18.28
CA PRO A 10 32.50 19.07 -19.74
C PRO A 10 31.39 18.27 -20.43
N GLY A 11 30.69 18.90 -21.37
CA GLY A 11 29.66 18.26 -22.18
C GLY A 11 28.24 18.26 -21.58
N VAL A 12 28.03 18.91 -20.43
CA VAL A 12 26.70 19.09 -19.83
C VAL A 12 26.12 20.46 -20.25
N GLY A 13 24.92 20.47 -20.83
CA GLY A 13 24.16 21.69 -21.15
C GLY A 13 23.43 21.68 -22.50
N PRO A 14 22.64 22.73 -22.81
CA PRO A 14 22.41 23.92 -21.99
C PRO A 14 21.60 23.64 -20.72
N GLY A 15 21.86 24.41 -19.66
CA GLY A 15 21.17 24.30 -18.38
C GLY A 15 19.81 25.02 -18.35
N ILE A 16 19.15 24.92 -17.21
CA ILE A 16 17.90 25.58 -16.86
C ILE A 16 18.27 26.78 -15.99
N ASP A 17 17.74 27.96 -16.29
CA ASP A 17 18.00 29.20 -15.53
C ASP A 17 16.84 29.59 -14.59
N GLU A 18 15.74 28.83 -14.61
CA GLU A 18 14.60 29.07 -13.74
C GLU A 18 14.84 28.48 -12.34
N PRO A 19 14.97 29.32 -11.28
CA PRO A 19 15.36 28.84 -9.95
C PRO A 19 14.42 27.78 -9.37
N GLY A 20 13.11 27.95 -9.56
CA GLY A 20 12.12 26.99 -9.08
C GLY A 20 12.23 25.61 -9.75
N ALA A 21 12.58 25.58 -11.03
CA ALA A 21 12.78 24.34 -11.77
C ALA A 21 14.09 23.64 -11.34
N ILE A 22 15.15 24.40 -11.05
CA ILE A 22 16.41 23.87 -10.51
C ILE A 22 16.16 23.26 -9.12
N ASP A 23 15.46 23.97 -8.23
CA ASP A 23 15.15 23.50 -6.89
C ASP A 23 14.32 22.21 -6.93
N GLN A 24 13.27 22.17 -7.75
CA GLN A 24 12.44 20.97 -7.93
C GLN A 24 13.26 19.78 -8.45
N LEU A 25 14.13 20.01 -9.44
CA LEU A 25 14.99 18.97 -10.00
C LEU A 25 15.99 18.43 -8.96
N GLU A 26 16.57 19.29 -8.13
CA GLU A 26 17.47 18.87 -7.05
C GLU A 26 16.73 18.06 -5.98
N VAL A 27 15.51 18.47 -5.61
CA VAL A 27 14.65 17.74 -4.68
C VAL A 27 14.30 16.37 -5.26
N GLU A 28 13.77 16.32 -6.48
CA GLU A 28 13.42 15.06 -7.14
C GLU A 28 14.62 14.13 -7.26
N ALA A 29 15.77 14.62 -7.73
CA ALA A 29 16.97 13.80 -7.85
C ALA A 29 17.48 13.28 -6.49
N ARG A 30 17.43 14.11 -5.45
CA ARG A 30 17.88 13.73 -4.09
C ARG A 30 16.95 12.69 -3.46
N TYR A 31 15.65 12.79 -3.72
CA TYR A 31 14.64 11.96 -3.07
C TYR A 31 14.05 10.87 -3.98
N ALA A 32 14.46 10.76 -5.25
CA ALA A 32 13.89 9.82 -6.23
C ALA A 32 13.74 8.40 -5.68
N GLY A 33 14.80 7.83 -5.10
CA GLY A 33 14.75 6.47 -4.54
C GLY A 33 13.83 6.34 -3.31
N TYR A 34 13.70 7.40 -2.51
CA TYR A 34 12.77 7.41 -1.38
C TYR A 34 11.32 7.53 -1.86
N ILE A 35 11.07 8.38 -2.86
CA ILE A 35 9.76 8.57 -3.48
C ILE A 35 9.31 7.28 -4.14
N GLU A 36 10.17 6.62 -4.93
CA GLU A 36 9.88 5.34 -5.57
C GLU A 36 9.53 4.26 -4.53
N ARG A 37 10.35 4.14 -3.48
CA ARG A 37 10.07 3.19 -2.39
C ARG A 37 8.74 3.48 -1.68
N GLN A 38 8.45 4.74 -1.38
CA GLN A 38 7.18 5.12 -0.75
C GLN A 38 6.00 4.85 -1.68
N GLN A 39 6.13 5.13 -2.97
CA GLN A 39 5.10 4.82 -3.96
C GLN A 39 4.82 3.32 -4.02
N ASP A 40 5.85 2.48 -4.02
CA ASP A 40 5.70 1.02 -3.97
C ASP A 40 5.01 0.55 -2.69
N GLU A 41 5.36 1.13 -1.53
CA GLU A 41 4.71 0.86 -0.25
C GLU A 41 3.22 1.27 -0.28
N ILE A 42 2.90 2.45 -0.82
CA ILE A 42 1.52 2.93 -1.02
C ILE A 42 0.75 1.99 -1.95
N GLN A 43 1.34 1.58 -3.07
CA GLN A 43 0.67 0.70 -4.04
C GLN A 43 0.39 -0.68 -3.44
N ARG A 44 1.33 -1.24 -2.67
CA ARG A 44 1.10 -2.48 -1.92
C ARG A 44 -0.05 -2.33 -0.92
N GLN A 45 -0.09 -1.22 -0.19
CA GLN A 45 -1.16 -0.94 0.77
C GLN A 45 -2.53 -0.77 0.09
N ARG A 46 -2.59 -0.03 -1.03
CA ARG A 46 -3.82 0.19 -1.81
C ARG A 46 -4.40 -1.11 -2.37
N ARG A 47 -3.56 -2.01 -2.88
CA ARG A 47 -3.99 -3.32 -3.36
C ARG A 47 -4.71 -4.13 -2.28
N HIS A 48 -4.32 -3.96 -1.02
CA HIS A 48 -5.01 -4.58 0.11
C HIS A 48 -6.29 -3.84 0.48
N GLU A 49 -6.33 -2.51 0.40
CA GLU A 49 -7.52 -1.73 0.73
C GLU A 49 -8.76 -2.08 -0.10
N GLU A 50 -8.57 -2.32 -1.41
CA GLU A 50 -9.66 -2.59 -2.36
C GLU A 50 -10.04 -4.07 -2.43
N THR A 51 -9.37 -4.96 -1.70
CA THR A 51 -9.65 -6.40 -1.76
C THR A 51 -11.07 -6.67 -1.22
N PRO A 52 -12.00 -7.17 -2.05
CA PRO A 52 -13.39 -7.37 -1.64
C PRO A 52 -13.51 -8.55 -0.66
N ILE A 53 -14.38 -8.38 0.34
CA ILE A 53 -14.78 -9.43 1.26
C ILE A 53 -16.19 -9.89 0.86
N PRO A 54 -16.39 -11.19 0.54
CA PRO A 54 -17.72 -11.69 0.23
C PRO A 54 -18.70 -11.48 1.39
N GLU A 55 -19.91 -10.97 1.11
CA GLU A 55 -20.92 -10.71 2.14
C GLU A 55 -21.27 -11.97 2.96
N ALA A 56 -21.28 -13.12 2.29
CA ALA A 56 -21.57 -14.44 2.88
C ALA A 56 -20.35 -15.12 3.53
N LEU A 57 -19.22 -14.41 3.71
CA LEU A 57 -18.06 -14.97 4.41
C LEU A 57 -18.41 -15.26 5.87
N ASP A 58 -18.17 -16.49 6.32
CA ASP A 58 -18.12 -16.82 7.74
C ASP A 58 -16.69 -16.62 8.27
N TYR A 59 -16.49 -15.59 9.09
CA TYR A 59 -15.19 -15.29 9.67
C TYR A 59 -14.64 -16.41 10.58
N ARG A 60 -15.51 -17.31 11.07
CA ARG A 60 -15.08 -18.48 11.86
C ARG A 60 -14.33 -19.51 11.03
N GLU A 61 -14.49 -19.50 9.70
CA GLU A 61 -13.71 -20.35 8.79
C GLU A 61 -12.27 -19.85 8.59
N VAL A 62 -11.97 -18.62 9.01
CA VAL A 62 -10.65 -18.02 8.90
C VAL A 62 -9.78 -18.49 10.07
N ARG A 63 -8.96 -19.52 9.80
CA ARG A 63 -8.05 -20.09 10.82
C ARG A 63 -7.15 -19.02 11.44
N GLY A 64 -7.09 -19.01 12.77
CA GLY A 64 -6.23 -18.13 13.56
C GLY A 64 -6.85 -16.80 13.96
N LEU A 65 -8.04 -16.44 13.47
CA LEU A 65 -8.79 -15.32 14.03
C LEU A 65 -9.30 -15.65 15.43
N SER A 66 -9.21 -14.68 16.34
CA SER A 66 -9.80 -14.80 17.67
C SER A 66 -11.33 -14.68 17.59
N ASN A 67 -12.03 -15.19 18.61
CA ASN A 67 -13.48 -15.06 18.69
C ASN A 67 -13.93 -13.59 18.70
N GLU A 68 -13.21 -12.72 19.41
CA GLU A 68 -13.48 -11.27 19.45
C GLU A 68 -13.38 -10.65 18.06
N VAL A 69 -12.31 -10.95 17.31
CA VAL A 69 -12.14 -10.41 15.95
C VAL A 69 -13.21 -10.96 15.01
N CYS A 70 -13.53 -12.25 15.09
CA CYS A 70 -14.62 -12.86 14.30
C CYS A 70 -15.95 -12.17 14.58
N GLN A 71 -16.26 -11.91 15.86
CA GLN A 71 -17.49 -11.24 16.25
C GLN A 71 -17.51 -9.80 15.75
N THR A 72 -16.45 -9.03 16.00
CA THR A 72 -16.32 -7.65 15.54
C THR A 72 -16.47 -7.53 14.02
N LEU A 73 -15.83 -8.41 13.24
CA LEU A 73 -15.96 -8.41 11.78
C LEU A 73 -17.36 -8.84 11.32
N ALA A 74 -17.98 -9.82 12.00
CA ALA A 74 -19.35 -10.26 11.69
C ALA A 74 -20.41 -9.20 12.00
N GLU A 75 -20.16 -8.34 13.00
CA GLU A 75 -21.01 -7.20 13.35
C GLU A 75 -20.84 -6.04 12.36
N HIS A 76 -19.60 -5.69 12.01
CA HIS A 76 -19.32 -4.55 11.12
C HIS A 76 -19.52 -4.85 9.64
N ARG A 77 -19.41 -6.13 9.23
CA ARG A 77 -19.54 -6.59 7.83
C ARG A 77 -18.81 -5.70 6.82
N PRO A 78 -17.49 -5.48 6.98
CA PRO A 78 -16.73 -4.65 6.05
C PRO A 78 -16.76 -5.25 4.64
N ALA A 79 -17.01 -4.40 3.64
CA ALA A 79 -17.05 -4.81 2.23
C ALA A 79 -15.65 -5.04 1.64
N THR A 80 -14.62 -4.44 2.24
CA THR A 80 -13.23 -4.61 1.81
C THR A 80 -12.29 -4.83 2.98
N LEU A 81 -11.12 -5.41 2.70
CA LEU A 81 -10.06 -5.58 3.69
C LEU A 81 -9.56 -4.25 4.24
N GLY A 82 -9.57 -3.18 3.42
CA GLY A 82 -9.26 -1.82 3.89
C GLY A 82 -10.26 -1.28 4.89
N GLN A 83 -11.55 -1.57 4.73
CA GLN A 83 -12.57 -1.24 5.72
C GLN A 83 -12.37 -2.06 7.00
N ALA A 84 -12.13 -3.37 6.87
CA ALA A 84 -11.86 -4.25 8.01
C ALA A 84 -10.70 -3.74 8.86
N GLY A 85 -9.63 -3.22 8.24
CA GLY A 85 -8.47 -2.71 8.96
C GLY A 85 -8.68 -1.39 9.71
N ARG A 86 -9.78 -0.68 9.45
CA ARG A 86 -10.19 0.52 10.19
C ARG A 86 -11.12 0.20 11.36
N VAL A 87 -11.61 -1.04 11.46
CA VAL A 87 -12.48 -1.47 12.56
C VAL A 87 -11.65 -1.60 13.83
N SER A 88 -12.09 -0.93 14.90
CA SER A 88 -11.43 -0.99 16.20
C SER A 88 -11.34 -2.44 16.71
N GLY A 89 -10.18 -2.83 17.24
CA GLY A 89 -9.92 -4.19 17.71
C GLY A 89 -9.49 -5.17 16.61
N VAL A 90 -9.52 -4.80 15.33
CA VAL A 90 -8.94 -5.60 14.25
C VAL A 90 -7.45 -5.29 14.13
N THR A 91 -6.61 -6.31 14.33
CA THR A 91 -5.15 -6.17 14.29
C THR A 91 -4.57 -6.41 12.89
N PRO A 92 -3.38 -5.88 12.57
CA PRO A 92 -2.69 -6.18 11.30
C PRO A 92 -2.47 -7.68 11.05
N ALA A 93 -2.25 -8.46 12.12
CA ALA A 93 -2.13 -9.91 12.04
C ALA A 93 -3.44 -10.56 11.58
N ALA A 94 -4.59 -10.13 12.14
CA ALA A 94 -5.91 -10.61 11.72
C ALA A 94 -6.21 -10.29 10.25
N LEU A 95 -5.87 -9.08 9.78
CA LEU A 95 -6.02 -8.71 8.36
C LEU A 95 -5.18 -9.60 7.46
N SER A 96 -3.97 -9.95 7.89
CA SER A 96 -3.08 -10.84 7.13
C SER A 96 -3.69 -12.24 7.00
N LEU A 97 -4.25 -12.79 8.08
CA LEU A 97 -4.93 -14.09 8.06
C LEU A 97 -6.16 -14.06 7.13
N LEU A 98 -6.95 -12.99 7.20
CA LEU A 98 -8.12 -12.81 6.34
C LEU A 98 -7.72 -12.70 4.85
N LEU A 99 -6.68 -11.92 4.52
CA LEU A 99 -6.17 -11.80 3.16
C LEU A 99 -5.71 -13.16 2.60
N VAL A 100 -4.97 -13.95 3.39
CA VAL A 100 -4.51 -15.28 2.98
C VAL A 100 -5.71 -16.21 2.72
N HIS A 101 -6.73 -16.17 3.58
CA HIS A 101 -7.96 -16.95 3.40
C HIS A 101 -8.69 -16.57 2.11
N LEU A 102 -8.86 -15.28 1.84
CA LEU A 102 -9.52 -14.78 0.62
C LEU A 102 -8.76 -15.19 -0.65
N LYS A 103 -7.43 -15.06 -0.68
CA LYS A 103 -6.61 -15.51 -1.81
C LYS A 103 -6.75 -17.01 -2.08
N LYS A 104 -6.79 -17.83 -1.03
CA LYS A 104 -6.98 -19.28 -1.17
C LYS A 104 -8.33 -19.62 -1.81
N ARG A 105 -9.42 -18.97 -1.39
CA ARG A 105 -10.75 -19.15 -1.97
C ARG A 105 -10.78 -18.80 -3.46
N VAL A 106 -10.19 -17.66 -3.86
CA VAL A 106 -10.13 -17.22 -5.26
C VAL A 106 -9.40 -18.25 -6.14
N LEU A 107 -8.26 -18.77 -5.67
CA LEU A 107 -7.50 -19.81 -6.38
C LEU A 107 -8.29 -21.12 -6.52
N GLN A 108 -9.11 -21.47 -5.52
CA GLN A 108 -9.95 -22.67 -5.55
C GLN A 108 -11.18 -22.53 -6.46
N SER A 109 -11.71 -21.31 -6.64
CA SER A 109 -12.83 -21.07 -7.57
C SER A 109 -12.42 -20.94 -9.04
N ALA A 110 -11.13 -20.72 -9.31
CA ALA A 110 -10.59 -20.57 -10.66
C ALA A 110 -10.03 -21.87 -11.26
N ALA A 111 -10.06 -22.97 -10.49
CA ALA A 111 -9.63 -24.32 -10.89
C ALA A 111 -10.85 -25.23 -11.08
#